data_AF-A0A2W4QFK2-F1
#
_entry.id   AF-A0A2W4QFK2-F1
#
_cell.length_a   1.000
_cell.length_b   1.000
_cell.length_c   1.000
_cell.angle_alpha   90.00
_cell.angle_beta   90.00
_cell.angle_gamma   90.00
#
_symmetry.space_group_name_H-M   'P 1'
#
loop_
_entity.id
_entity.type
_entity.pdbx_description
1 polymer ?
#
loop_
_entity_poly.entity_id
_entity_poly.type
_entity_poly.pdbx_seq_one_letter_code
_entity_poly.pdbx_strand_id
1 'polypeptide(L)' 'MSDAFRFVAYALARATHEDMKLLRNLLSDDDLREALDNAPPGIIDPRSWAYWNSKLGRYPVPPMPKRQLD' A
#
# COMPACT_ATOMS: atom_id res chain seq x y z
N MET A 1 13.65 -7.62 -1.19
CA MET A 1 12.46 -6.92 -1.74
C MET A 1 11.82 -5.93 -0.75
N SER A 2 12.29 -5.80 0.51
CA SER A 2 11.73 -4.83 1.48
C SER A 2 11.68 -3.39 0.98
N ASP A 3 12.69 -2.98 0.21
CA ASP A 3 12.80 -1.60 -0.28
C ASP A 3 11.76 -1.29 -1.35
N ALA A 4 11.41 -2.28 -2.19
CA ALA A 4 10.35 -2.15 -3.18
C ALA A 4 8.97 -1.99 -2.51
N PHE A 5 8.65 -2.84 -1.53
CA PHE A 5 7.39 -2.70 -0.78
C PHE A 5 7.32 -1.39 -0.01
N ARG A 6 8.44 -0.94 0.57
CA ARG A 6 8.52 0.37 1.23
C ARG A 6 8.26 1.50 0.24
N PHE A 7 8.84 1.44 -0.96
CA PHE A 7 8.60 2.42 -2.02
C PHE A 7 7.13 2.46 -2.42
N VAL A 8 6.53 1.30 -2.72
CA VAL A 8 5.12 1.20 -3.09
C VAL A 8 4.22 1.68 -1.95
N ALA A 9 4.53 1.35 -0.70
CA ALA A 9 3.77 1.86 0.45
C ALA A 9 3.80 3.41 0.52
N TYR A 10 4.94 4.05 0.27
CA TYR A 10 5.00 5.51 0.18
C TYR A 10 4.21 6.07 -0.99
N ALA A 11 4.25 5.39 -2.15
CA ALA A 11 3.42 5.77 -3.28
C ALA A 11 1.92 5.66 -2.95
N LEU A 12 1.47 4.55 -2.37
CA LEU A 12 0.07 4.39 -1.96
C LEU A 12 -0.36 5.44 -0.93
N ALA A 13 0.55 5.90 -0.08
CA ALA A 13 0.26 6.94 0.92
C ALA A 13 0.28 8.37 0.38
N ARG A 14 1.13 8.67 -0.62
CA ARG A 14 1.46 10.07 -0.99
C ARG A 14 1.46 10.39 -2.48
N ALA A 15 1.42 9.39 -3.35
CA ALA A 15 1.44 9.61 -4.79
C ALA A 15 0.22 10.42 -5.24
N THR A 16 0.45 11.32 -6.19
CA THR A 16 -0.63 12.03 -6.86
C THR A 16 -1.37 11.10 -7.81
N HIS A 17 -2.48 11.58 -8.38
CA HIS A 17 -3.20 10.83 -9.40
C HIS A 17 -2.33 10.54 -10.63
N GLU A 18 -1.51 11.51 -11.07
CA GLU A 18 -0.63 11.34 -12.22
C GLU A 18 0.52 10.35 -11.93
N ASP A 19 1.12 10.41 -10.74
CA ASP A 19 2.10 9.41 -10.29
C ASP A 19 1.50 8.00 -10.31
N MET A 20 0.26 7.85 -9.82
CA MET A 20 -0.41 6.56 -9.81
C MET A 20 -0.72 6.05 -11.22
N LYS A 21 -1.00 6.89 -12.21
CA LYS A 21 -1.15 6.43 -13.61
C LYS A 21 0.13 5.80 -14.12
N LEU A 22 1.28 6.42 -13.85
CA LEU A 22 2.58 5.89 -14.26
C LEU A 22 2.90 4.57 -13.55
N LEU A 23 2.72 4.52 -12.23
CA LEU A 23 2.98 3.32 -11.45
C LEU A 23 2.08 2.15 -11.85
N ARG A 24 0.84 2.42 -12.26
CA ARG A 24 -0.10 1.39 -12.74
C ARG A 24 0.24 0.80 -14.10
N ASN A 25 1.13 1.42 -14.88
CA ASN A 25 1.69 0.81 -16.08
C ASN A 25 2.79 -0.22 -15.76
N LEU A 26 3.33 -0.19 -14.54
CA LEU A 26 4.44 -1.03 -14.09
C LEU A 26 4.02 -2.07 -13.05
N LEU A 27 2.97 -1.79 -12.28
CA LEU A 27 2.50 -2.61 -11.15
C LEU A 27 1.08 -3.09 -11.41
N SER A 28 0.88 -4.39 -11.32
CA SER A 28 -0.42 -5.04 -11.32
C SER A 28 -1.18 -4.78 -10.01
N ASP A 29 -2.48 -5.10 -9.99
CA ASP A 29 -3.24 -5.10 -8.74
C ASP A 29 -2.63 -6.03 -7.69
N ASP A 30 -2.09 -7.17 -8.11
CA ASP A 30 -1.49 -8.17 -7.22
C ASP A 30 -0.20 -7.66 -6.57
N ASP A 31 0.65 -6.95 -7.33
CA ASP A 31 1.86 -6.31 -6.79
C ASP A 31 1.51 -5.30 -5.69
N LEU A 32 0.39 -4.58 -5.84
CA LEU A 32 -0.08 -3.63 -4.83
C LEU A 32 -0.69 -4.33 -3.62
N ARG A 33 -1.36 -5.47 -3.80
CA ARG A 33 -1.83 -6.30 -2.68
C ARG A 33 -0.64 -6.81 -1.88
N GLU A 34 0.38 -7.32 -2.54
CA GLU A 34 1.61 -7.80 -1.90
C GLU A 34 2.34 -6.67 -1.16
N ALA A 35 2.39 -5.47 -1.74
CA ALA A 35 2.96 -4.31 -1.08
C ALA A 35 2.17 -3.86 0.16
N LEU A 36 0.83 -3.97 0.15
CA LEU A 36 0.02 -3.72 1.34
C LEU A 36 0.27 -4.76 2.44
N ASP A 37 0.44 -6.03 2.06
CA ASP A 37 0.68 -7.13 3.01
C ASP A 37 2.06 -7.02 3.69
N ASN A 38 3.04 -6.48 2.97
CA ASN A 38 4.41 -6.27 3.46
C ASN A 38 4.70 -4.82 3.84
N ALA A 39 3.68 -3.96 3.93
CA ALA A 39 3.86 -2.54 4.20
C ALA A 39 4.46 -2.33 5.61
N PRO A 40 5.58 -1.58 5.73
CA PRO A 40 6.12 -1.22 7.03
C PRO A 40 5.11 -0.40 7.86
N PRO A 41 5.07 -0.60 9.19
CA PRO A 41 4.18 0.15 10.07
C PRO A 41 4.48 1.65 10.03
N GLY A 42 3.44 2.47 9.99
CA GLY A 42 3.53 3.94 10.06
C GLY A 42 3.76 4.66 8.74
N ILE A 43 3.83 3.96 7.60
CA ILE A 43 3.97 4.61 6.28
C ILE A 43 2.61 5.04 5.70
N ILE A 44 1.66 4.11 5.64
CA ILE A 44 0.34 4.34 5.07
C ILE A 44 -0.58 4.86 6.18
N ASP A 45 -1.22 6.01 5.95
CA ASP A 45 -2.19 6.57 6.89
C ASP A 45 -3.54 5.81 6.85
N PRO A 46 -4.40 5.92 7.89
CA PRO A 46 -5.65 5.17 7.94
C PRO A 46 -6.60 5.40 6.76
N ARG A 47 -6.63 6.62 6.19
CA ARG A 47 -7.50 6.94 5.05
C ARG A 47 -7.03 6.22 3.80
N SER A 48 -5.74 6.32 3.51
CA SER A 48 -5.13 5.66 2.36
C SER A 48 -5.19 4.14 2.49
N TRP A 49 -5.02 3.59 3.70
CA TRP A 49 -5.16 2.16 3.97
C TRP A 49 -6.56 1.66 3.65
N ALA A 50 -7.60 2.32 4.15
CA ALA A 50 -8.99 1.96 3.88
C ALA A 50 -9.32 2.06 2.38
N TYR A 51 -8.87 3.14 1.73
CA TYR A 51 -9.10 3.36 0.31
C TYR A 51 -8.49 2.25 -0.56
N TRP A 52 -7.19 1.95 -0.38
CA TRP A 52 -6.52 0.98 -1.25
C TRP A 52 -6.97 -0.44 -1.01
N ASN A 53 -7.23 -0.84 0.24
CA ASN A 53 -7.79 -2.16 0.51
C ASN A 53 -9.18 -2.31 -0.12
N SER A 54 -10.05 -1.31 0.02
CA SER A 54 -11.36 -1.32 -0.64
C SER A 54 -11.24 -1.37 -2.17
N LYS A 55 -10.40 -0.50 -2.76
CA LYS A 55 -10.18 -0.41 -4.21
C LYS A 55 -9.62 -1.71 -4.81
N LEU A 56 -8.85 -2.47 -4.03
CA LEU A 56 -8.27 -3.75 -4.45
C LEU A 56 -9.14 -4.96 -4.07
N GLY A 57 -10.39 -4.73 -3.63
CA GLY A 57 -11.35 -5.80 -3.33
C GLY A 57 -11.15 -6.52 -2.00
N ARG A 58 -10.39 -5.92 -1.07
CA ARG A 58 -10.08 -6.50 0.25
C ARG A 58 -11.12 -6.03 1.28
N TYR A 59 -12.22 -6.77 1.39
CA TYR A 59 -13.29 -6.52 2.36
C TYR A 59 -13.58 -7.76 3.24
N PRO A 60 -13.68 -7.62 4.57
CA PRO A 60 -13.48 -6.40 5.34
C PRO A 60 -12.04 -5.88 5.24
N VAL A 61 -11.85 -4.57 5.41
CA VAL A 61 -10.52 -3.94 5.35
C VAL A 61 -9.62 -4.57 6.42
N PRO A 62 -8.46 -5.14 6.06
CA PRO A 62 -7.53 -5.72 7.02
C PRO A 62 -7.05 -4.71 8.07
N PRO A 63 -6.60 -5.15 9.26
CA PRO A 63 -5.99 -4.26 10.23
C PRO A 63 -4.67 -3.69 9.71
N MET A 64 -4.35 -2.45 10.10
CA MET A 64 -3.09 -1.81 9.74
C MET A 64 -1.89 -2.52 10.39
N PRO A 65 -0.71 -2.54 9.72
CA PRO A 65 0.51 -3.10 10.30
C PRO A 65 0.89 -2.34 11.57
N LYS A 66 1.30 -3.09 12.60
CA LYS A 66 1.76 -2.54 13.88
C LYS A 66 3.27 -2.76 14.01
N ARG A 67 3.94 -1.79 14.62
CA ARG A 67 5.36 -1.94 15.00
C ARG A 67 5.46 -3.02 16.08
N GLN A 68 6.23 -4.07 15.80
CA GLN A 68 6.64 -5.04 16.81
C GLN A 68 7.87 -4.47 17.54
N LEU A 69 7.86 -4.53 18.87
CA LEU A 69 8.96 -4.14 19.74
C LEU A 69 9.30 -5.40 20.52
N ASP A 70 10.36 -6.09 20.08
CA ASP A 70 10.92 -7.26 20.76
C ASP A 70 12.04 -6.81 21.71
#